data_AF-A0A7C5UVC0-F1
#
_entry.id   AF-A0A7C5UVC0-F1
#
_cell.length_a   1.000
_cell.length_b   1.000
_cell.length_c   1.000
_cell.angle_alpha   90.00
_cell.angle_beta   90.00
_cell.angle_gamma   90.00
#
_symmetry.space_group_name_H-M   'P 1'
#
loop_
_entity.id
_entity.type
_entity.pdbx_description
1 polymer ?
#
loop_
_entity_poly.entity_id
_entity_poly.type
_entity_poly.pdbx_seq_one_letter_code
_entity_poly.pdbx_strand_id
1 'polypeptide(L)'
;MEKIVEERLKARENAIQEAKTFAICIAKKLGKITAILFGSYARGDFNEWSDIDVLILAENLPQNPIKRLDLIQNCLEKTPRIEPLIITVSEFMKMKNKNPAIIDALKNGVILINNLETSIQ
;
A
#
# COMPACT_ATOMS: atom_id res chain seq x y z
N MET A 1 1.07 19.73 -24.67
CA MET A 1 0.52 18.38 -24.46
C MET A 1 1.59 17.47 -23.86
N GLU A 2 2.79 17.40 -24.46
CA GLU A 2 3.93 16.63 -23.93
C GLU A 2 4.30 16.96 -22.48
N LYS A 3 4.39 18.24 -22.13
CA LYS A 3 4.72 18.68 -20.76
C LYS A 3 3.74 18.19 -19.69
N ILE A 4 2.44 18.17 -20.00
CA ILE A 4 1.38 17.71 -19.07
C ILE A 4 1.49 16.19 -18.86
N VAL A 5 1.81 15.44 -19.92
CA VAL A 5 2.02 14.00 -19.83
C VAL A 5 3.24 13.68 -18.97
N GLU A 6 4.34 14.40 -19.19
CA GLU A 6 5.58 14.24 -18.42
C GLU A 6 5.39 14.56 -16.92
N GLU A 7 4.69 15.66 -16.60
CA GLU A 7 4.34 16.03 -15.23
C GLU A 7 3.50 14.95 -14.53
N ARG A 8 2.50 14.38 -15.23
CA ARG A 8 1.70 13.27 -14.69
C ARG A 8 2.54 12.02 -14.46
N LEU A 9 3.41 11.65 -15.40
CA LEU A 9 4.29 10.48 -15.22
C LEU A 9 5.19 10.66 -13.99
N LYS A 10 5.78 11.85 -13.83
CA LYS A 10 6.62 12.19 -12.68
C LYS A 10 5.85 12.17 -11.36
N ALA A 11 4.61 12.71 -11.35
CA ALA A 11 3.76 12.69 -10.16
C ALA A 11 3.45 11.24 -9.73
N ARG A 12 3.12 10.36 -10.68
CA ARG A 12 2.90 8.94 -10.41
C ARG A 12 4.16 8.26 -9.88
N GLU A 13 5.31 8.53 -10.49
CA GLU A 13 6.58 7.96 -10.04
C GLU A 13 6.92 8.38 -8.61
N ASN A 14 6.74 9.67 -8.28
CA ASN A 14 6.94 10.17 -6.92
C ASN A 14 6.01 9.48 -5.91
N ALA A 15 4.74 9.26 -6.27
CA ALA A 15 3.80 8.54 -5.41
C ALA A 15 4.21 7.08 -5.19
N ILE A 16 4.68 6.39 -6.23
CA ILE A 16 5.21 5.03 -6.12
C ILE A 16 6.45 5.00 -5.20
N GLN A 17 7.34 5.99 -5.30
CA GLN A 17 8.53 6.07 -4.43
C GLN A 17 8.17 6.36 -2.97
N GLU A 18 7.18 7.22 -2.72
CA GLU A 18 6.65 7.46 -1.38
C GLU A 18 6.04 6.18 -0.80
N ALA A 19 5.23 5.47 -1.59
CA ALA A 19 4.65 4.18 -1.20
C ALA A 19 5.71 3.12 -0.90
N LYS A 20 6.78 3.04 -1.70
CA LYS A 20 7.94 2.16 -1.43
C LYS A 20 8.63 2.55 -0.13
N THR A 21 8.83 3.84 0.11
CA THR A 21 9.46 4.34 1.35
C THR A 21 8.66 3.93 2.57
N PHE A 22 7.33 4.08 2.51
CA PHE A 22 6.42 3.60 3.53
C PHE A 22 6.54 2.08 3.73
N ALA A 23 6.42 1.31 2.65
CA ALA A 23 6.49 -0.15 2.70
C ALA A 23 7.82 -0.65 3.32
N ILE A 24 8.95 -0.04 2.98
CA ILE A 24 10.27 -0.35 3.57
C ILE A 24 10.29 -0.04 5.07
N CYS A 25 9.71 1.09 5.50
CA CYS A 25 9.60 1.44 6.91
C CYS A 25 8.80 0.39 7.70
N ILE A 26 7.67 -0.06 7.13
CA ILE A 26 6.82 -1.09 7.73
C ILE A 26 7.53 -2.44 7.79
N ALA A 27 8.19 -2.86 6.71
CA ALA A 27 8.93 -4.13 6.66
C ALA A 27 10.03 -4.21 7.74
N LYS A 28 10.72 -3.10 8.03
CA LYS A 28 11.72 -3.03 9.10
C LYS A 28 11.14 -3.28 10.50
N LYS A 29 9.85 -3.03 10.70
CA LYS A 29 9.16 -3.16 12.00
C LYS A 29 8.42 -4.49 12.14
N LEU A 30 7.79 -4.93 11.06
CA LEU A 30 6.93 -6.13 11.06
C LEU A 30 7.64 -7.37 10.49
N GLY A 31 8.83 -7.22 9.91
CA GLY A 31 9.57 -8.29 9.26
C GLY A 31 9.06 -8.54 7.84
N LYS A 32 8.73 -9.81 7.54
CA LYS A 32 8.23 -10.19 6.22
C LYS A 32 6.84 -9.58 6.00
N ILE A 33 6.67 -8.91 4.86
CA ILE A 33 5.41 -8.34 4.41
C ILE A 33 5.24 -8.49 2.90
N THR A 34 4.00 -8.37 2.43
CA THR A 34 3.70 -7.99 1.05
C THR A 34 3.05 -6.62 1.06
N ALA A 35 3.54 -5.71 0.23
CA ALA A 35 3.03 -4.36 0.08
C ALA A 35 2.62 -4.11 -1.37
N ILE A 36 1.39 -3.63 -1.56
CA ILE A 36 0.80 -3.40 -2.87
C ILE A 36 0.22 -1.99 -2.90
N LEU A 37 0.69 -1.14 -3.80
CA LEU A 37 0.01 0.11 -4.13
C LEU A 37 -1.26 -0.23 -4.91
N PHE A 38 -2.40 0.30 -4.49
CA PHE A 38 -3.66 0.16 -5.21
C PHE A 38 -4.27 1.54 -5.45
N GLY A 39 -5.54 1.59 -5.87
CA GLY A 39 -6.23 2.86 -6.01
C GLY A 39 -5.77 3.64 -7.23
N SER A 40 -5.93 4.95 -7.15
CA SER A 40 -5.85 5.83 -8.32
C SER A 40 -4.45 5.93 -8.91
N TYR A 41 -3.41 5.92 -8.07
CA TYR A 41 -2.01 5.92 -8.52
C TYR A 41 -1.61 4.59 -9.17
N ALA A 42 -2.16 3.47 -8.71
CA ALA A 42 -1.95 2.17 -9.34
C ALA A 42 -2.60 2.14 -10.73
N ARG A 43 -3.87 2.55 -10.85
CA ARG A 43 -4.63 2.59 -12.11
C ARG A 43 -4.16 3.66 -13.09
N GLY A 44 -3.56 4.75 -12.60
CA GLY A 44 -3.10 5.88 -13.42
C GLY A 44 -4.16 6.97 -13.65
N ASP A 45 -5.34 6.84 -13.04
CA ASP A 45 -6.46 7.79 -13.10
C ASP A 45 -6.47 8.80 -11.93
N PHE A 46 -5.38 8.91 -11.19
CA PHE A 46 -5.21 9.81 -10.04
C PHE A 46 -5.34 11.30 -10.39
N ASN A 47 -5.69 12.07 -9.36
CA ASN A 47 -5.48 13.51 -9.31
C ASN A 47 -4.28 13.82 -8.38
N GLU A 48 -3.66 14.99 -8.51
CA GLU A 48 -2.43 15.33 -7.77
C GLU A 48 -2.62 15.41 -6.25
N TRP A 49 -3.87 15.54 -5.80
CA TRP A 49 -4.28 15.64 -4.40
C TRP A 49 -4.81 14.32 -3.84
N SER A 50 -4.74 13.24 -4.62
CA SER A 50 -5.25 11.93 -4.21
C SER A 50 -4.34 11.36 -3.13
N ASP A 51 -4.95 10.64 -2.20
CA ASP A 51 -4.23 9.79 -1.27
C ASP A 51 -3.52 8.64 -2.01
N ILE A 52 -2.47 8.12 -1.39
CA ILE A 52 -1.66 7.02 -1.90
C ILE A 52 -2.05 5.75 -1.14
N ASP A 53 -2.93 4.97 -1.75
CA ASP A 53 -3.51 3.76 -1.16
C ASP A 53 -2.53 2.57 -1.13
N VAL A 54 -2.18 2.08 0.06
CA VAL A 54 -1.23 0.96 0.19
C VAL A 54 -1.80 -0.19 1.01
N LEU A 55 -1.95 -1.36 0.40
CA LEU A 55 -2.30 -2.60 1.08
C LEU A 55 -1.02 -3.22 1.65
N ILE A 56 -1.02 -3.48 2.96
CA ILE A 56 0.04 -4.21 3.67
C ILE A 56 -0.53 -5.53 4.18
N LEU A 57 0.11 -6.62 3.77
CA LEU A 57 -0.12 -7.96 4.29
C LEU A 57 1.05 -8.34 5.20
N ALA A 58 0.74 -8.72 6.44
CA ALA A 58 1.70 -9.25 7.40
C ALA A 58 1.19 -10.57 8.01
N GLU A 59 2.08 -11.41 8.51
CA GLU A 59 1.67 -12.65 9.21
C GLU A 59 0.97 -12.34 10.53
N ASN A 60 1.60 -11.49 11.35
CA ASN A 60 1.17 -11.23 12.72
C ASN A 60 0.95 -9.73 12.93
N LEU A 61 -0.28 -9.38 13.31
CA LEU A 61 -0.65 -8.02 13.70
C LEU A 61 -1.44 -8.05 15.01
N PRO A 62 -1.29 -7.04 15.89
CA PRO A 62 -2.16 -6.89 17.05
C PRO A 62 -3.64 -6.89 16.64
N GLN A 63 -4.52 -7.54 17.40
CA GLN A 63 -5.97 -7.45 17.12
C GLN A 63 -6.54 -6.05 17.39
N ASN A 64 -5.93 -5.31 18.33
CA ASN A 64 -6.36 -3.97 18.67
C ASN A 64 -5.90 -2.97 17.59
N PRO A 65 -6.83 -2.21 16.96
CA PRO A 65 -6.49 -1.25 15.90
C PRO A 65 -5.54 -0.13 16.35
N ILE A 66 -5.69 0.37 17.58
CA ILE A 66 -4.81 1.43 18.13
C ILE A 66 -3.38 0.90 18.21
N LYS A 67 -3.20 -0.34 18.71
CA LYS A 67 -1.87 -0.97 18.76
C LYS A 67 -1.26 -1.19 17.38
N ARG A 68 -2.08 -1.45 16.33
CA ARG A 68 -1.57 -1.51 14.95
C ARG A 68 -1.04 -0.16 14.51
N LEU A 69 -1.78 0.91 14.81
CA LEU A 69 -1.39 2.28 14.46
C LEU A 69 -0.10 2.69 15.15
N ASP A 70 0.05 2.39 16.44
CA ASP A 70 1.26 2.71 17.23
C ASP A 70 2.52 2.09 16.60
N LEU A 71 2.42 0.89 16.02
CA LEU A 71 3.55 0.24 15.37
C LEU A 71 4.05 1.01 14.16
N ILE A 72 3.16 1.75 13.48
CA ILE A 72 3.42 2.34 12.16
C ILE A 72 3.39 3.86 12.16
N GLN A 73 3.07 4.51 13.28
CA GLN A 73 2.88 5.96 13.40
C GLN A 73 4.05 6.75 12.80
N ASN A 74 5.29 6.42 13.17
CA ASN A 74 6.48 7.10 12.67
C ASN A 74 6.74 6.86 11.16
N CYS A 75 6.13 5.82 10.56
CA CYS A 75 6.16 5.62 9.12
C CYS A 75 5.14 6.55 8.45
N LEU A 76 3.92 6.65 9.00
CA LEU A 76 2.89 7.58 8.54
C LEU A 76 3.36 9.04 8.61
N GLU A 77 4.00 9.45 9.70
CA GLU A 77 4.52 10.82 9.86
C GLU A 77 5.54 11.19 8.77
N LYS A 78 6.26 10.21 8.21
CA LYS A 78 7.24 10.42 7.13
C LYS A 78 6.62 10.40 5.74
N THR A 79 5.41 9.87 5.61
CA THR A 79 4.70 9.69 4.33
C THR A 79 3.23 10.08 4.51
N PRO A 80 2.94 11.38 4.70
CA PRO A 80 1.64 11.86 5.16
C PRO A 80 0.50 11.67 4.15
N ARG A 81 0.82 11.40 2.88
CA ARG A 81 -0.17 11.12 1.83
C ARG A 81 -0.58 9.65 1.74
N ILE A 82 0.05 8.79 2.53
CA ILE A 82 -0.23 7.35 2.49
C ILE A 82 -1.50 7.05 3.28
N GLU A 83 -2.43 6.35 2.64
CA GLU A 83 -3.58 5.74 3.29
C GLU A 83 -3.39 4.21 3.32
N PRO A 84 -2.98 3.63 4.47
CA PRO A 84 -2.66 2.21 4.52
C PRO A 84 -3.86 1.35 4.91
N LEU A 85 -4.05 0.25 4.17
CA LEU A 85 -4.89 -0.88 4.59
C LEU A 85 -3.99 -1.99 5.13
N ILE A 86 -3.91 -2.14 6.45
CA ILE A 86 -3.00 -3.10 7.09
C ILE A 86 -3.77 -4.26 7.69
N ILE A 87 -3.61 -5.43 7.09
CA ILE A 87 -4.34 -6.64 7.44
C ILE A 87 -3.42 -7.85 7.51
N THR A 88 -3.84 -8.84 8.29
CA THR A 88 -3.15 -10.13 8.30
C THR A 88 -3.46 -10.93 7.04
N VAL A 89 -2.61 -11.90 6.71
CA VAL A 89 -2.90 -12.88 5.64
C VAL A 89 -4.25 -13.57 5.87
N SER A 90 -4.58 -13.87 7.13
CA SER A 90 -5.84 -14.52 7.48
C SER A 90 -7.07 -13.64 7.23
N GLU A 91 -6.95 -12.33 7.49
CA GLU A 91 -8.00 -11.33 7.21
C GLU A 91 -8.14 -11.13 5.69
N PHE A 92 -7.02 -11.04 4.98
CA PHE A 92 -6.98 -10.95 3.52
C PHE A 92 -7.72 -12.12 2.87
N MET A 93 -7.43 -13.36 3.26
CA MET A 93 -8.09 -14.54 2.68
C MET A 93 -9.61 -14.55 2.87
N LYS A 94 -10.12 -13.97 3.97
CA LYS A 94 -11.56 -13.84 4.22
C LYS A 94 -12.21 -12.72 3.39
N MET A 95 -11.45 -11.69 3.06
CA MET A 95 -11.94 -10.44 2.46
C MET A 95 -11.61 -10.29 0.97
N LYS A 96 -10.70 -11.10 0.41
CA LYS A 96 -10.17 -10.95 -0.96
C LYS A 96 -11.21 -10.89 -2.07
N ASN A 97 -12.39 -11.48 -1.86
CA ASN A 97 -13.51 -11.47 -2.82
C ASN A 97 -14.69 -10.59 -2.38
N LYS A 98 -14.55 -9.83 -1.28
CA LYS A 98 -15.65 -9.07 -0.66
C LYS A 98 -15.33 -7.59 -0.50
N ASN A 99 -14.06 -7.27 -0.23
CA ASN A 99 -13.62 -5.91 0.01
C ASN A 99 -13.15 -5.26 -1.32
N PRO A 100 -13.78 -4.16 -1.77
CA PRO A 100 -13.43 -3.51 -3.04
C PRO A 100 -11.97 -3.05 -3.13
N ALA A 101 -11.38 -2.55 -2.04
CA ALA A 101 -9.98 -2.11 -2.01
C ALA A 101 -9.02 -3.30 -2.23
N ILE A 102 -9.29 -4.44 -1.60
CA ILE A 102 -8.49 -5.65 -1.80
C ILE A 102 -8.67 -6.20 -3.23
N ILE A 103 -9.89 -6.17 -3.76
CA ILE A 103 -10.16 -6.59 -5.15
C ILE A 103 -9.40 -5.69 -6.14
N ASP A 104 -9.38 -4.38 -5.91
CA ASP A 104 -8.62 -3.43 -6.74
C ASP A 104 -7.12 -3.68 -6.64
N ALA A 105 -6.59 -3.90 -5.42
CA ALA A 105 -5.19 -4.25 -5.22
C ALA A 105 -4.79 -5.55 -5.96
N LEU A 106 -5.67 -6.55 -6.00
CA LEU A 106 -5.43 -7.79 -6.73
C LEU A 106 -5.47 -7.61 -8.25
N LYS A 107 -6.33 -6.73 -8.76
CA LYS A 107 -6.55 -6.56 -10.21
C LYS A 107 -5.59 -5.55 -10.85
N ASN A 108 -5.37 -4.43 -10.18
CA ASN A 108 -4.69 -3.26 -10.73
C ASN A 108 -3.45 -2.87 -9.92
N GLY A 109 -3.16 -3.58 -8.82
CA GLY A 109 -2.13 -3.17 -7.88
C GLY A 109 -0.71 -3.25 -8.45
N VAL A 110 0.15 -2.39 -7.93
CA VAL A 110 1.60 -2.40 -8.20
C VAL A 110 2.30 -2.97 -6.98
N ILE A 111 2.94 -4.13 -7.15
CA ILE A 111 3.72 -4.76 -6.07
C ILE A 111 4.93 -3.88 -5.74
N LEU A 112 5.03 -3.47 -4.47
CA LEU A 112 6.12 -2.64 -3.96
C LEU A 112 7.19 -3.51 -3.27
N ILE A 113 6.74 -4.47 -2.46
CA ILE A 113 7.55 -5.44 -1.73
C ILE A 113 6.77 -6.76 -1.72
N ASN A 114 7.44 -7.89 -1.94
CA ASN A 114 6.84 -9.21 -1.81
C ASN A 114 7.81 -10.19 -1.15
N ASN A 115 7.95 -10.07 0.17
CA ASN A 115 8.88 -10.87 0.97
C ASN A 115 8.14 -11.86 1.88
N LEU A 116 6.82 -11.72 2.00
CA LEU A 116 5.93 -12.77 2.43
C LEU A 116 5.91 -13.77 1.27
N GLU A 117 6.51 -14.94 1.41
CA GLU A 117 6.49 -16.01 0.39
C GLU A 117 5.09 -16.65 0.28
N THR A 118 4.04 -15.84 0.37
CA THR A 118 2.66 -16.26 0.17
C THR A 118 2.34 -16.23 -1.30
N SER A 119 1.86 -17.35 -1.85
CA SER A 119 1.28 -17.43 -3.19
C SER A 119 0.00 -16.57 -3.25
N ILE A 120 0.17 -15.27 -3.44
CA ILE A 120 -0.93 -14.37 -3.83
C ILE A 120 -1.09 -14.59 -5.33
N GLN A 121 -1.73 -15.72 -5.69
CA GLN A 121 -2.24 -16.02 -7.02
C GLN A 121 -3.75 -15.78 -7.04
#